data_AF-A0A399WU70-F1
#
_entry.id   AF-A0A399WU70-F1
#
_cell.length_a   1.000
_cell.length_b   1.000
_cell.length_c   1.000
_cell.angle_alpha   90.00
_cell.angle_beta   90.00
_cell.angle_gamma   90.00
#
_symmetry.space_group_name_H-M   'P 1'
#
loop_
_entity.id
_entity.type
_entity.pdbx_description
1 polymer ?
#
loop_
_entity_poly.entity_id
_entity_poly.type
_entity_poly.pdbx_seq_one_letter_code
_entity_poly.pdbx_strand_id
1 'polypeptide(L)'
;MLEFDPAVEKIASAVGRITALRKAGRDEEAKSELATLLEEFPSHPNALEAQADDLAAQGQFKEAIGLYKKIIDENPGRVGTEKKHADLVFRTTAVDIEAQRLLSEGALLSGGDVEANKRRFGAAMVLSMLLPGTGQLAKGEFAKGFAFLLLEAVLLALTFAFGMDRRPKLPELTTAGWATIGGMFLLHVVAMLDAATAQVASAVPLSKVRPKPPVDKPFE
;
A
#
# COMPACT_ATOMS: atom_id res chain seq x y z
N MET A 1 -23.03 -34.84 36.88
CA MET A 1 -23.60 -35.36 35.62
C MET A 1 -23.51 -34.21 34.64
N LEU A 2 -22.53 -34.22 33.73
CA LEU A 2 -22.37 -33.15 32.74
C LEU A 2 -23.61 -33.17 31.83
N GLU A 3 -24.36 -32.08 31.80
CA GLU A 3 -25.51 -31.91 30.92
C GLU A 3 -25.04 -32.08 29.48
N PHE A 4 -25.51 -33.13 28.82
CA PHE A 4 -25.16 -33.44 27.44
C PHE A 4 -26.03 -32.54 26.56
N ASP A 5 -25.50 -31.40 26.12
CA ASP A 5 -26.21 -30.49 25.24
C ASP A 5 -26.13 -31.02 23.79
N PRO A 6 -27.24 -31.55 23.22
CA PRO A 6 -27.25 -32.09 21.86
C PRO A 6 -26.98 -31.01 20.79
N ALA A 7 -27.21 -29.72 21.10
CA ALA A 7 -26.89 -28.62 20.20
C ALA A 7 -25.37 -28.47 20.04
N VAL A 8 -24.62 -28.59 21.14
CA VAL A 8 -23.15 -28.46 21.11
C VAL A 8 -22.51 -29.57 20.27
N GLU A 9 -22.99 -30.81 20.40
CA GLU A 9 -22.51 -31.93 19.58
C GLU A 9 -22.82 -31.73 18.09
N LYS A 10 -24.05 -31.30 17.77
CA LYS A 10 -24.46 -31.05 16.39
C LYS A 10 -23.62 -29.95 15.74
N ILE A 11 -23.36 -28.87 16.46
CA ILE A 11 -22.50 -27.78 16.01
C ILE A 11 -21.06 -28.29 15.81
N ALA A 12 -20.49 -29.02 16.78
CA ALA A 12 -19.13 -29.54 16.66
C ALA A 12 -18.97 -30.46 15.43
N SER A 13 -19.97 -31.33 15.19
CA SER A 13 -20.01 -32.20 14.00
C SER A 13 -20.07 -31.39 12.70
N ALA A 14 -20.95 -30.38 12.63
CA ALA A 14 -21.06 -29.51 11.46
C ALA A 14 -19.77 -28.73 11.20
N VAL A 15 -19.15 -28.14 12.23
CA VAL A 15 -17.87 -27.43 12.12
C VAL A 15 -16.76 -28.36 11.62
N GLY A 16 -16.74 -29.62 12.10
CA GLY A 16 -15.82 -30.64 11.61
C GLY A 16 -16.00 -30.92 10.12
N ARG A 17 -17.25 -31.06 9.64
CA ARG A 17 -17.56 -31.24 8.22
C ARG A 17 -17.15 -30.03 7.38
N ILE A 18 -17.50 -28.81 7.79
CA ILE A 18 -17.14 -27.56 7.11
C ILE A 18 -15.62 -27.48 6.94
N THR A 19 -14.87 -27.78 8.01
CA THR A 19 -13.40 -27.80 7.99
C THR A 19 -12.85 -28.86 7.02
N ALA A 20 -13.43 -30.06 7.01
CA ALA A 20 -13.02 -31.13 6.11
C ALA A 20 -13.31 -30.77 4.63
N LEU A 21 -14.47 -30.17 4.35
CA LEU A 21 -14.85 -29.71 3.01
C LEU A 21 -13.88 -28.63 2.50
N ARG A 22 -13.52 -27.64 3.34
CA ARG A 22 -12.50 -26.63 3.00
C ARG A 22 -11.14 -27.26 2.70
N LYS A 23 -10.67 -28.20 3.52
CA LYS A 23 -9.40 -28.91 3.28
C LYS A 23 -9.41 -29.72 1.98
N ALA A 24 -10.59 -30.17 1.54
CA ALA A 24 -10.77 -30.85 0.27
C ALA A 24 -10.95 -29.89 -0.94
N GLY A 25 -10.92 -28.57 -0.73
CA GLY A 25 -11.15 -27.56 -1.77
C GLY A 25 -12.61 -27.43 -2.21
N ARG A 26 -13.55 -27.98 -1.44
CA ARG A 26 -15.00 -27.97 -1.74
C ARG A 26 -15.65 -26.77 -1.05
N ASP A 27 -15.21 -25.57 -1.42
CA ASP A 27 -15.55 -24.33 -0.71
C ASP A 27 -17.04 -23.98 -0.78
N GLU A 28 -17.70 -24.25 -1.90
CA GLU A 28 -19.14 -23.97 -2.05
C GLU A 28 -20.01 -24.86 -1.15
N GLU A 29 -19.62 -26.12 -0.98
CA GLU A 29 -20.31 -27.03 -0.05
C GLU A 29 -20.05 -26.64 1.41
N ALA A 30 -18.82 -26.21 1.73
CA ALA A 30 -18.50 -25.70 3.05
C ALA A 30 -19.33 -24.45 3.40
N LYS A 31 -19.50 -23.53 2.44
CA LYS A 31 -20.37 -22.36 2.60
C LYS A 31 -21.83 -22.75 2.82
N SER A 32 -22.33 -23.73 2.05
CA SER A 32 -23.71 -24.22 2.20
C SER A 32 -23.96 -24.86 3.57
N GLU A 33 -23.01 -25.67 4.06
CA GLU A 33 -23.09 -26.26 5.40
C GLU A 33 -22.99 -25.20 6.49
N LEU A 34 -22.12 -24.19 6.33
CA LEU A 34 -22.02 -23.07 7.27
C LEU A 34 -23.31 -22.24 7.31
N ALA A 35 -23.92 -21.97 6.16
CA ALA A 35 -25.21 -21.29 6.08
C ALA A 35 -26.30 -22.07 6.83
N THR A 36 -26.37 -23.39 6.61
CA THR A 36 -27.32 -24.27 7.31
C THR A 36 -27.08 -24.27 8.82
N LEU A 37 -25.80 -24.29 9.24
CA LEU A 37 -25.42 -24.22 10.65
C LEU A 37 -25.89 -22.91 11.31
N LEU A 38 -25.75 -21.79 10.61
CA LEU A 38 -26.17 -20.47 11.09
C LEU A 38 -27.69 -20.26 11.04
N GLU A 39 -28.40 -20.91 10.12
CA GLU A 39 -29.86 -20.93 10.11
C GLU A 39 -30.42 -21.70 11.31
N GLU A 40 -29.79 -22.83 11.65
CA GLU A 40 -30.24 -23.67 12.76
C GLU A 40 -29.83 -23.10 14.13
N PHE A 41 -28.65 -22.48 14.21
CA PHE A 41 -28.08 -21.95 15.46
C PHE A 41 -27.61 -20.49 15.33
N PRO A 42 -28.50 -19.53 15.02
CA PRO A 42 -28.14 -18.17 14.61
C PRO A 42 -27.44 -17.33 15.68
N SER A 43 -27.62 -17.65 16.96
CA SER A 43 -27.02 -16.94 18.10
C SER A 43 -26.11 -17.83 18.94
N HIS A 44 -25.88 -19.09 18.54
CA HIS A 44 -25.05 -19.98 19.35
C HIS A 44 -23.58 -19.60 19.19
N PRO A 45 -22.83 -19.38 20.28
CA PRO A 45 -21.48 -18.82 20.21
C PRO A 45 -20.50 -19.71 19.43
N ASN A 46 -20.64 -21.04 19.47
CA ASN A 46 -19.83 -21.95 18.64
C ASN A 46 -20.12 -21.83 17.13
N ALA A 47 -21.37 -21.54 16.73
CA ALA A 47 -21.73 -21.38 15.32
C ALA A 47 -21.23 -20.03 14.78
N LEU A 48 -21.37 -18.96 15.58
CA LEU A 48 -20.79 -17.66 15.27
C LEU A 48 -19.27 -17.70 15.23
N GLU A 49 -18.63 -18.48 16.11
CA GLU A 49 -17.17 -18.68 16.09
C GLU A 49 -16.73 -19.36 14.79
N ALA A 50 -17.47 -20.36 14.32
CA ALA A 50 -17.21 -21.01 13.04
C ALA A 50 -17.33 -20.04 11.86
N GLN A 51 -18.30 -19.12 11.88
CA GLN A 51 -18.41 -18.05 10.91
C GLN A 51 -17.21 -17.08 10.98
N ALA A 52 -16.73 -16.75 12.17
CA ALA A 52 -15.58 -15.87 12.35
C ALA A 52 -14.27 -16.54 11.84
N ASP A 53 -14.08 -17.83 12.12
CA ASP A 53 -13.00 -18.65 11.55
C ASP A 53 -13.07 -18.67 10.01
N ASP A 54 -14.28 -18.82 9.47
CA ASP A 54 -14.55 -18.85 8.03
C ASP A 54 -14.17 -17.52 7.35
N LEU A 55 -14.61 -16.40 7.92
CA LEU A 55 -14.24 -15.05 7.47
C LEU A 55 -12.72 -14.83 7.56
N ALA A 56 -12.08 -15.26 8.65
CA ALA A 56 -10.63 -15.15 8.81
C ALA A 56 -9.87 -15.96 7.75
N ALA A 57 -10.35 -17.15 7.42
CA ALA A 57 -9.76 -18.00 6.38
C ALA A 57 -9.91 -17.40 4.97
N GLN A 58 -10.97 -16.63 4.73
CA GLN A 58 -11.19 -15.88 3.47
C GLN A 58 -10.39 -14.56 3.40
N GLY A 59 -9.65 -14.20 4.45
CA GLY A 59 -8.91 -12.93 4.53
C GLY A 59 -9.77 -11.74 4.92
N GLN A 60 -11.04 -11.96 5.28
CA GLN A 60 -11.99 -10.95 5.73
C GLN A 60 -11.77 -10.60 7.22
N PHE A 61 -10.56 -10.13 7.53
CA PHE A 61 -10.09 -10.01 8.91
C PHE A 61 -10.88 -9.02 9.77
N LYS A 62 -11.32 -7.88 9.20
CA LYS A 62 -12.10 -6.88 9.95
C LYS A 62 -13.44 -7.43 10.44
N GLU A 63 -14.13 -8.15 9.55
CA GLU A 63 -15.42 -8.76 9.84
C GLU A 63 -15.27 -9.89 10.84
N ALA A 64 -14.24 -10.74 10.68
CA ALA A 64 -13.89 -11.79 11.63
C ALA A 64 -13.59 -11.23 13.03
N ILE A 65 -12.74 -10.20 13.14
CA ILE A 65 -12.40 -9.54 14.42
C ILE A 65 -13.66 -8.96 15.08
N GLY A 66 -14.52 -8.27 14.32
CA GLY A 66 -15.77 -7.74 14.83
C GLY A 66 -16.71 -8.82 15.37
N LEU A 67 -16.80 -9.95 14.66
CA LEU A 67 -17.63 -11.07 15.08
C LEU A 67 -17.07 -11.77 16.32
N TYR A 68 -15.76 -12.00 16.38
CA TYR A 68 -15.09 -12.50 17.58
C TYR A 68 -15.32 -11.62 18.79
N LYS A 69 -15.19 -10.30 18.63
CA LYS A 69 -15.44 -9.34 19.70
C LYS A 69 -16.88 -9.43 20.20
N LYS A 70 -17.86 -9.52 19.28
CA LYS A 70 -19.27 -9.68 19.65
C LYS A 70 -19.50 -10.95 20.49
N ILE A 71 -18.90 -12.07 20.12
CA ILE A 71 -19.01 -13.33 20.88
C ILE A 71 -18.43 -13.18 22.29
N ILE A 72 -17.28 -12.50 22.42
CA ILE A 72 -16.62 -12.24 23.70
C ILE A 72 -17.45 -11.29 24.57
N ASP A 73 -18.01 -10.23 23.99
CA ASP A 73 -18.84 -9.26 24.70
C ASP A 73 -20.13 -9.91 25.26
N GLU A 74 -20.73 -10.86 24.51
CA GLU A 74 -21.93 -11.59 24.92
C GLU A 74 -21.63 -12.77 25.87
N ASN A 75 -20.44 -13.38 25.76
CA ASN A 75 -20.03 -14.55 26.53
C ASN A 75 -18.60 -14.38 27.09
N PRO A 76 -18.41 -13.49 28.08
CA PRO A 76 -17.09 -13.25 28.67
C PRO A 76 -16.54 -14.53 29.33
N GLY A 77 -15.23 -14.80 29.17
CA GLY A 77 -14.56 -15.96 29.77
C GLY A 77 -14.39 -17.17 28.83
N ARG A 78 -14.77 -17.04 27.55
CA ARG A 78 -14.44 -18.02 26.51
C ARG A 78 -13.00 -17.88 26.05
N VAL A 79 -12.08 -18.48 26.81
CA VAL A 79 -10.62 -18.45 26.56
C VAL A 79 -10.26 -18.85 25.12
N GLY A 80 -10.97 -19.82 24.53
CA GLY A 80 -10.75 -20.24 23.14
C GLY A 80 -10.99 -19.12 22.12
N THR A 81 -12.14 -18.45 22.24
CA THR A 81 -12.55 -17.34 21.37
C THR A 81 -11.66 -16.11 21.57
N GLU A 82 -11.35 -15.78 22.83
CA GLU A 82 -10.44 -14.67 23.18
C GLU A 82 -9.04 -14.86 22.59
N LYS A 83 -8.51 -16.10 22.64
CA LYS A 83 -7.22 -16.43 22.04
C LYS A 83 -7.23 -16.26 20.52
N LYS A 84 -8.28 -16.74 19.84
CA LYS A 84 -8.43 -16.58 18.38
C LYS A 84 -8.54 -15.10 17.98
N HIS A 85 -9.33 -14.33 18.73
CA HIS A 85 -9.43 -12.88 18.54
C HIS A 85 -8.07 -12.20 18.70
N ALA A 86 -7.35 -12.49 19.78
CA ALA A 86 -6.04 -11.90 20.06
C ALA A 86 -5.00 -12.27 18.99
N ASP A 87 -4.94 -13.53 18.55
CA ASP A 87 -4.04 -13.97 17.47
C ASP A 87 -4.34 -13.22 16.16
N LEU A 88 -5.62 -13.12 15.80
CA LEU A 88 -6.03 -12.46 14.57
C LEU A 88 -5.75 -10.96 14.61
N VAL A 89 -6.07 -10.29 15.72
CA VAL A 89 -5.74 -8.88 15.95
C VAL A 89 -4.23 -8.67 15.90
N PHE A 90 -3.42 -9.52 16.55
CA PHE A 90 -1.97 -9.38 16.53
C PHE A 90 -1.41 -9.52 15.11
N ARG A 91 -1.83 -10.55 14.36
CA ARG A 91 -1.38 -10.79 12.99
C ARG A 91 -1.75 -9.65 12.04
N THR A 92 -2.96 -9.12 12.18
CA THR A 92 -3.47 -8.03 11.32
C THR A 92 -2.87 -6.69 11.71
N THR A 93 -2.79 -6.40 13.00
CA THR A 93 -2.19 -5.16 13.52
C THR A 93 -0.70 -5.10 13.22
N ALA A 94 0.03 -6.23 13.27
CA ALA A 94 1.44 -6.25 12.88
C ALA A 94 1.64 -5.92 11.39
N VAL A 95 0.76 -6.42 10.52
CA VAL A 95 0.77 -6.11 9.09
C VAL A 95 0.34 -4.66 8.83
N ASP A 96 -0.69 -4.17 9.53
CA ASP A 96 -1.16 -2.79 9.42
C ASP A 96 -0.12 -1.80 9.96
N ILE A 97 0.54 -2.10 11.08
CA ILE A 97 1.63 -1.29 11.61
C ILE A 97 2.81 -1.30 10.64
N GLU A 98 3.18 -2.43 10.06
CA GLU A 98 4.28 -2.46 9.09
C GLU A 98 3.91 -1.74 7.78
N ALA A 99 2.69 -1.92 7.27
CA ALA A 99 2.19 -1.20 6.11
C ALA A 99 2.11 0.31 6.39
N GLN A 100 1.59 0.70 7.54
CA GLN A 100 1.52 2.09 7.99
C GLN A 100 2.91 2.65 8.30
N ARG A 101 3.86 1.83 8.77
CA ARG A 101 5.27 2.18 8.95
C ARG A 101 5.90 2.45 7.60
N LEU A 102 5.76 1.56 6.62
CA LEU A 102 6.28 1.73 5.26
C LEU A 102 5.63 2.92 4.54
N LEU A 103 4.33 3.14 4.74
CA LEU A 103 3.62 4.30 4.21
C LEU A 103 4.03 5.59 4.92
N SER A 104 4.22 5.57 6.23
CA SER A 104 4.68 6.72 7.01
C SER A 104 6.15 7.02 6.76
N GLU A 105 7.00 6.00 6.59
CA GLU A 105 8.40 6.11 6.18
C GLU A 105 8.46 6.65 4.75
N GLY A 106 7.63 6.12 3.85
CA GLY A 106 7.41 6.70 2.53
C GLY A 106 6.97 8.16 2.59
N ALA A 107 5.97 8.50 3.41
CA ALA A 107 5.41 9.85 3.59
C ALA A 107 6.38 10.83 4.28
N LEU A 108 7.21 10.35 5.20
CA LEU A 108 8.25 11.10 5.89
C LEU A 108 9.43 11.35 4.95
N LEU A 109 9.81 10.36 4.14
CA LEU A 109 10.78 10.51 3.05
C LEU A 109 10.24 11.43 1.93
N SER A 110 8.90 11.57 1.82
CA SER A 110 8.26 12.48 0.86
C SER A 110 7.81 13.84 1.43
N GLY A 111 8.06 14.14 2.71
CA GLY A 111 7.80 15.47 3.27
C GLY A 111 6.33 15.86 3.40
N GLY A 112 5.45 14.91 3.74
CA GLY A 112 4.04 15.19 4.09
C GLY A 112 3.00 14.73 3.06
N ASP A 113 1.75 14.76 3.51
CA ASP A 113 0.47 14.38 2.88
C ASP A 113 0.58 13.63 1.52
N VAL A 114 0.45 12.30 1.59
CA VAL A 114 0.69 11.37 0.47
C VAL A 114 -0.16 11.71 -0.76
N GLU A 115 -1.40 12.15 -0.56
CA GLU A 115 -2.33 12.50 -1.63
C GLU A 115 -1.95 13.82 -2.32
N ALA A 116 -1.51 14.81 -1.53
CA ALA A 116 -0.98 16.07 -2.06
C ALA A 116 0.34 15.85 -2.79
N ASN A 117 1.18 14.93 -2.28
CA ASN A 117 2.44 14.60 -2.91
C ASN A 117 2.27 13.78 -4.19
N LYS A 118 1.26 12.90 -4.28
CA LYS A 118 0.89 12.19 -5.52
C LYS A 118 0.41 13.15 -6.61
N ARG A 119 -0.38 14.17 -6.24
CA ARG A 119 -0.82 15.25 -7.15
C ARG A 119 0.36 16.14 -7.60
N ARG A 120 1.26 16.50 -6.68
CA ARG A 120 2.48 17.27 -6.98
C ARG A 120 3.48 16.48 -7.81
N PHE A 121 3.60 15.17 -7.60
CA PHE A 121 4.41 14.26 -8.38
C PHE A 121 3.87 14.09 -9.80
N GLY A 122 2.55 13.86 -9.94
CA GLY A 122 1.89 13.87 -11.23
C GLY A 122 2.06 15.19 -11.97
N ALA A 123 1.90 16.31 -11.27
CA ALA A 123 2.11 17.64 -11.84
C ALA A 123 3.58 17.89 -12.22
N ALA A 124 4.55 17.50 -11.40
CA ALA A 124 5.97 17.64 -11.70
C ALA A 124 6.42 16.72 -12.85
N MET A 125 5.84 15.52 -12.97
CA MET A 125 6.08 14.60 -14.08
C MET A 125 5.48 15.16 -15.38
N VAL A 126 4.24 15.66 -15.35
CA VAL A 126 3.58 16.33 -16.49
C VAL A 126 4.33 17.61 -16.87
N LEU A 127 4.83 18.37 -15.91
CA LEU A 127 5.60 19.59 -16.16
C LEU A 127 6.99 19.25 -16.74
N SER A 128 7.63 18.17 -16.27
CA SER A 128 8.90 17.67 -16.80
C SER A 128 8.76 17.02 -18.18
N MET A 129 7.57 16.50 -18.52
CA MET A 129 7.22 16.08 -19.89
C MET A 129 7.09 17.28 -20.84
N LEU A 130 6.78 18.47 -20.32
CA LEU A 130 6.59 19.67 -21.12
C LEU A 130 7.91 20.38 -21.42
N LEU A 131 8.80 20.49 -20.43
CA LEU A 131 10.12 21.13 -20.56
C LEU A 131 11.13 20.49 -19.60
N PRO A 132 12.35 20.15 -20.07
CA PRO A 132 13.38 19.54 -19.24
C PRO A 132 13.90 20.56 -18.22
N GLY A 133 14.20 20.11 -16.99
CA GLY A 133 14.69 20.97 -15.90
C GLY A 133 13.61 21.57 -14.99
N THR A 134 12.34 21.57 -15.41
CA THR A 134 11.23 22.08 -14.58
C THR A 134 10.98 21.25 -13.31
N GLY A 135 11.24 19.93 -13.36
CA GLY A 135 11.19 19.05 -12.20
C GLY A 135 12.22 19.40 -11.13
N GLN A 136 13.41 19.88 -11.51
CA GLN A 136 14.46 20.34 -10.61
C GLN A 136 14.11 21.72 -10.02
N LEU A 137 13.50 22.62 -10.80
CA LEU A 137 13.00 23.90 -10.31
C LEU A 137 11.89 23.72 -9.25
N ALA A 138 10.97 22.77 -9.45
CA ALA A 138 9.93 22.45 -8.48
C ALA A 138 10.47 21.94 -7.13
N LYS A 139 11.71 21.43 -7.11
CA LYS A 139 12.41 20.97 -5.90
C LYS A 139 13.35 22.01 -5.29
N GLY A 140 13.49 23.18 -5.89
CA GLY A 140 14.44 24.20 -5.47
C GLY A 140 15.89 23.95 -5.91
N GLU A 141 16.17 22.93 -6.73
CA GLU A 141 17.49 22.69 -7.33
C GLU A 141 17.71 23.60 -8.55
N PHE A 142 17.69 24.92 -8.30
CA PHE A 142 17.66 25.94 -9.35
C PHE A 142 18.82 25.83 -10.34
N ALA A 143 20.03 25.58 -9.85
CA ALA A 143 21.22 25.47 -10.70
C ALA A 143 21.08 24.35 -11.75
N LYS A 144 20.60 23.16 -11.35
CA LYS A 144 20.38 22.04 -12.28
C LYS A 144 19.20 22.29 -13.19
N GLY A 145 18.10 22.83 -12.65
CA GLY A 145 16.91 23.16 -13.45
C GLY A 145 17.22 24.14 -14.57
N PHE A 146 17.96 25.21 -14.27
CA PHE A 146 18.41 26.16 -15.29
C PHE A 146 19.45 25.57 -16.25
N ALA A 147 20.34 24.69 -15.79
CA ALA A 147 21.29 24.03 -16.68
C ALA A 147 20.60 23.15 -17.74
N PHE A 148 19.58 22.36 -17.34
CA PHE A 148 18.78 21.57 -18.28
C PHE A 148 18.03 22.45 -19.28
N LEU A 149 17.39 23.54 -18.82
CA LEU A 149 16.70 24.49 -19.70
C LEU A 149 17.63 25.19 -20.69
N LEU A 150 18.82 25.59 -20.25
CA LEU A 150 19.82 26.22 -21.11
C LEU A 150 20.33 25.25 -22.17
N LEU A 151 20.60 24.01 -21.78
CA LEU A 151 21.07 22.98 -22.72
C LEU A 151 20.00 22.65 -23.77
N GLU A 152 18.73 22.60 -23.38
CA GLU A 152 17.61 22.44 -24.29
C GLU A 152 17.50 23.62 -25.28
N ALA A 153 17.60 24.85 -24.78
CA ALA A 153 17.58 26.05 -25.63
C ALA A 153 18.74 26.07 -26.64
N VAL A 154 19.92 25.62 -26.22
CA VAL A 154 21.09 25.48 -27.10
C VAL A 154 20.85 24.42 -28.17
N LEU A 155 20.34 23.24 -27.81
CA LEU A 155 20.04 22.18 -28.78
C LEU A 155 18.98 22.64 -29.78
N LEU A 156 17.92 23.31 -29.32
CA LEU A 156 16.90 23.90 -30.20
C LEU A 156 17.52 24.95 -31.15
N ALA A 157 18.35 25.84 -30.63
CA ALA A 157 19.04 26.84 -31.45
C ALA A 157 19.96 26.19 -32.52
N LEU A 158 20.65 25.10 -32.18
CA LEU A 158 21.47 24.33 -33.12
C LEU A 158 20.61 23.66 -34.20
N THR A 159 19.45 23.11 -33.85
CA THR A 159 18.47 22.57 -34.81
C THR A 159 18.07 23.64 -35.83
N PHE A 160 17.78 24.85 -35.38
CA PHE A 160 17.42 25.95 -36.27
C PHE A 160 18.60 26.51 -37.07
N ALA A 161 19.78 26.62 -36.47
CA ALA A 161 20.95 27.20 -37.13
C ALA A 161 21.53 26.26 -38.20
N PHE A 162 21.66 24.97 -37.88
CA PHE A 162 22.41 24.00 -38.69
C PHE A 162 21.63 22.72 -39.01
N GLY A 163 20.53 22.46 -38.31
CA GLY A 163 19.76 21.24 -38.44
C GLY A 163 18.77 21.22 -39.62
N MET A 164 18.47 22.37 -40.23
CA MET A 164 17.52 22.46 -41.35
C MET A 164 18.19 22.79 -42.68
N ASP A 165 17.89 22.00 -43.71
CA ASP A 165 18.17 22.37 -45.09
C ASP A 165 17.05 23.28 -45.62
N ARG A 166 17.42 24.50 -45.97
CA ARG A 166 16.49 25.54 -46.45
C ARG A 166 16.50 25.70 -47.97
N ARG A 167 17.22 24.84 -48.69
CA ARG A 167 17.21 24.80 -50.17
C ARG A 167 15.86 24.36 -50.77
N PRO A 168 15.19 23.31 -50.26
CA PRO A 168 13.86 22.93 -50.74
C PRO A 168 12.78 23.95 -50.34
N LYS A 169 11.64 23.94 -51.05
CA LYS A 169 10.48 24.82 -50.77
C LYS A 169 9.89 24.61 -49.37
N LEU A 170 10.07 23.41 -48.81
CA LEU A 170 9.74 23.07 -47.43
C LEU A 170 11.05 22.70 -46.74
N PRO A 171 11.42 23.35 -45.61
CA PRO A 171 12.64 23.01 -44.90
C PRO A 171 12.63 21.55 -44.45
N GLU A 172 13.73 20.84 -44.68
CA GLU A 172 13.87 19.44 -44.27
C GLU A 172 14.94 19.31 -43.18
N LEU A 173 14.78 18.31 -42.31
CA LEU A 173 15.75 18.00 -41.28
C LEU A 173 16.97 17.30 -41.90
N THR A 174 18.12 17.93 -41.74
CA THR A 174 19.42 17.31 -42.04
C THR A 174 19.73 16.21 -41.02
N THR A 175 20.76 15.40 -41.30
CA THR A 175 21.31 14.44 -40.34
C THR A 175 21.70 15.10 -39.01
N ALA A 176 22.26 16.31 -39.05
CA ALA A 176 22.56 17.11 -37.87
C ALA A 176 21.29 17.58 -37.12
N GLY A 177 20.21 17.86 -37.86
CA GLY A 177 18.90 18.16 -37.28
C GLY A 177 18.28 16.98 -36.56
N TRP A 178 18.36 15.78 -37.15
CA TRP A 178 17.91 14.56 -36.48
C TRP A 178 18.76 14.21 -35.25
N ALA A 179 20.07 14.44 -35.30
CA ALA A 179 20.96 14.23 -34.16
C ALA A 179 20.65 15.16 -32.98
N THR A 180 20.34 16.42 -33.25
CA THR A 180 19.97 17.41 -32.21
C THR A 180 18.62 17.08 -31.58
N ILE A 181 17.61 16.68 -32.36
CA ILE A 181 16.32 16.18 -31.85
C ILE A 181 16.52 14.92 -30.97
N GLY A 182 17.34 13.97 -31.40
CA GLY A 182 17.68 12.79 -30.60
C GLY A 182 18.39 13.17 -29.29
N GLY A 183 19.26 14.18 -29.32
CA GLY A 183 19.90 14.75 -28.14
C GLY A 183 18.91 15.37 -27.15
N MET A 184 17.92 16.12 -27.64
CA MET A 184 16.84 16.70 -26.81
C MET A 184 16.02 15.61 -26.13
N PHE A 185 15.68 14.54 -26.86
CA PHE A 185 14.95 13.40 -26.29
C PHE A 185 15.77 12.69 -25.19
N LEU A 186 17.05 12.43 -25.43
CA LEU A 186 17.93 11.83 -24.42
C LEU A 186 18.07 12.73 -23.19
N LEU A 187 18.16 14.05 -23.39
CA LEU A 187 18.23 15.01 -22.29
C LEU A 187 16.97 14.97 -21.42
N HIS A 188 15.78 14.82 -22.03
CA HIS A 188 14.52 14.64 -21.30
C HIS A 188 14.52 13.37 -20.44
N VAL A 189 15.00 12.24 -20.98
CA VAL A 189 15.10 10.99 -20.23
C VAL A 189 16.06 11.13 -19.04
N VAL A 190 17.22 11.76 -19.25
CA VAL A 190 18.19 11.99 -18.17
C VAL A 190 17.64 12.92 -17.10
N ALA A 191 17.00 14.04 -17.49
CA ALA A 191 16.40 14.97 -16.55
C ALA A 191 15.27 14.32 -15.73
N MET A 192 14.50 13.41 -16.34
CA MET A 192 13.45 12.63 -15.67
C MET A 192 14.03 11.64 -14.64
N LEU A 193 15.12 10.94 -14.98
CA LEU A 193 15.77 9.99 -14.07
C LEU A 193 16.51 10.69 -12.92
N ASP A 194 17.19 11.80 -13.18
CA ASP A 194 17.79 12.66 -12.15
C ASP A 194 16.71 13.19 -11.20
N ALA A 195 15.57 13.59 -11.76
CA ALA A 195 14.43 13.99 -10.96
C ALA A 195 13.83 12.81 -10.14
N ALA A 196 14.03 11.56 -10.51
CA ALA A 196 13.50 10.42 -9.74
C ALA A 196 14.44 9.94 -8.62
N THR A 197 15.76 10.12 -8.74
CA THR A 197 16.77 9.44 -7.90
C THR A 197 17.26 10.22 -6.67
N ALA A 198 17.18 11.55 -6.68
CA ALA A 198 17.69 12.39 -5.58
C ALA A 198 16.93 12.26 -4.24
N GLN A 199 15.79 11.57 -4.20
CA GLN A 199 14.97 11.40 -2.99
C GLN A 199 15.49 10.30 -2.04
N VAL A 200 16.45 9.48 -2.48
CA VAL A 200 16.99 8.34 -1.71
C VAL A 200 18.18 8.74 -0.81
N ALA A 201 18.93 9.80 -1.18
CA ALA A 201 20.20 10.14 -0.52
C ALA A 201 20.07 11.02 0.74
N SER A 202 18.91 11.62 1.00
CA SER A 202 18.68 12.53 2.13
C SER A 202 18.02 11.89 3.35
N ALA A 203 17.91 10.55 3.39
CA ALA A 203 17.40 9.80 4.53
C ALA A 203 18.41 9.84 5.71
N VAL A 204 18.33 10.91 6.51
CA VAL A 204 19.11 11.12 7.74
C VAL A 204 18.93 9.93 8.68
N PRO A 205 20.00 9.37 9.29
CA PRO A 205 19.87 8.28 10.26
C PRO A 205 19.13 8.79 11.51
N LEU A 206 17.96 8.20 11.79
CA LEU A 206 17.13 8.54 12.94
C LEU A 206 17.92 8.33 14.25
N SER A 207 18.22 9.42 14.96
CA SER A 207 18.71 9.39 16.33
C SER A 207 17.67 8.73 17.24
N LYS A 208 17.96 7.54 17.76
CA LYS A 208 17.10 6.81 18.71
C LYS A 208 16.95 7.61 20.01
N VAL A 209 15.88 8.39 20.12
CA VAL A 209 15.46 8.95 21.41
C VAL A 209 14.76 7.84 22.18
N ARG A 210 15.43 7.29 23.21
CA ARG A 210 14.80 6.31 24.11
C ARG A 210 13.83 7.06 25.04
N PRO A 211 12.55 6.67 25.09
CA PRO A 211 11.62 7.26 26.05
C PRO A 211 12.06 6.90 27.47
N LYS A 212 12.10 7.88 28.37
CA LYS A 212 12.34 7.63 29.80
C LYS A 212 11.06 7.05 30.43
N PRO A 213 11.15 6.00 31.25
CA PRO A 213 9.98 5.44 31.92
C PRO A 213 9.28 6.48 32.80
N PRO A 214 7.95 6.48 32.90
CA PRO A 214 7.23 7.34 33.84
C PRO A 214 7.61 6.93 35.27
N VAL A 215 8.16 7.89 36.03
CA VAL A 215 8.66 7.66 37.39
C VAL A 215 7.53 7.57 38.43
N ASP A 216 6.30 7.97 38.05
CA ASP A 216 5.22 8.22 39.02
C ASP A 216 4.00 7.30 38.83
N LYS A 217 4.22 5.98 38.89
CA LYS A 217 3.10 5.06 39.19
C LYS A 217 3.39 4.35 40.51
N PRO A 218 2.52 4.47 41.54
CA PRO A 218 2.64 3.62 42.70
C PRO A 218 2.47 2.16 42.26
N PHE A 219 3.32 1.30 42.80
CA PHE A 219 3.21 -0.14 42.63
C PHE A 219 2.01 -0.61 43.44
N GLU A 220 0.89 -0.89 42.77
CA GLU A 220 -0.22 -1.67 43.33
C GLU A 220 -0.03 -3.15 43.01
#